data_AF-A0A7V2AV75-F1
#
_entry.id   AF-A0A7V2AV75-F1
#
_cell.length_a   1.000
_cell.length_b   1.000
_cell.length_c   1.000
_cell.angle_alpha   90.00
_cell.angle_beta   90.00
_cell.angle_gamma   90.00
#
_symmetry.space_group_name_H-M   'P 1'
#
loop_
_entity.id
_entity.type
_entity.pdbx_description
1 polymer ?
#
loop_
_entity_poly.entity_id
_entity_poly.type
_entity_poly.pdbx_seq_one_letter_code
_entity_poly.pdbx_strand_id
1 'polypeptide(L)'
;FDTVGWPWWIVFGALLAVGEVIEAFLGTAVALKKGASKWGALGAFIGGIAGAVLGTAALPVIGSVIFGLLGAFAGAVVAEYILYKKMEDAINVGFWAFVGKLWAYFVKFAIATAVLVIFIVRSWG
;
A
#
# COMPACT_ATOMS: atom_id res chain seq x y z
N PHE A 1 27.65 2.65 22.00
CA PHE A 1 26.37 2.15 21.45
C PHE A 1 25.15 2.78 22.14
N ASP A 2 25.28 3.92 22.82
CA ASP A 2 24.20 4.50 23.67
C ASP A 2 23.48 5.71 23.05
N THR A 3 23.70 6.03 21.78
CA THR A 3 23.17 7.26 21.16
C THR A 3 21.72 7.16 20.68
N VAL A 4 21.21 5.94 20.42
CA VAL A 4 19.81 5.68 20.05
C VAL A 4 19.09 5.04 21.24
N GLY A 5 18.66 5.87 22.19
CA GLY A 5 17.85 5.42 23.32
C GLY A 5 16.47 4.88 22.89
N TRP A 6 15.83 4.11 23.79
CA TRP A 6 14.46 3.57 23.63
C TRP A 6 13.40 4.53 23.05
N PRO A 7 13.39 5.83 23.37
CA PRO A 7 12.43 6.77 22.76
C PRO A 7 12.52 6.85 21.23
N TRP A 8 13.72 6.73 20.65
CA TRP A 8 13.89 6.79 19.19
C TRP A 8 13.32 5.56 18.48
N TRP A 9 13.43 4.39 19.11
CA TRP A 9 12.80 3.17 18.60
C TRP A 9 11.28 3.28 18.53
N ILE A 10 10.67 3.95 19.51
CA ILE A 10 9.23 4.24 19.50
C ILE A 10 8.90 5.19 18.34
N VAL A 11 9.69 6.25 18.14
CA VAL A 11 9.47 7.21 17.05
C VAL A 11 9.59 6.54 15.68
N PHE A 12 10.64 5.74 15.46
CA PHE A 12 10.83 5.02 14.20
C PHE A 12 9.71 4.01 13.97
N GLY A 13 9.34 3.24 14.99
CA GLY A 13 8.22 2.30 14.92
C GLY A 13 6.91 3.00 14.56
N ALA A 14 6.62 4.16 15.16
CA ALA A 14 5.42 4.94 14.87
C ALA A 14 5.42 5.46 13.42
N LEU A 15 6.53 5.99 12.93
CA LEU A 15 6.64 6.49 11.55
C LEU A 15 6.46 5.36 10.52
N LEU A 16 7.11 4.21 10.74
CA LEU A 16 6.96 3.05 9.86
C LEU A 16 5.53 2.49 9.90
N ALA A 17 4.90 2.46 11.07
CA ALA A 17 3.49 2.06 11.20
C ALA A 17 2.55 3.02 10.45
N VAL A 18 2.81 4.33 10.46
CA VAL A 18 2.07 5.29 9.63
C VAL A 18 2.24 4.98 8.14
N GLY A 19 3.45 4.64 7.70
CA GLY A 19 3.70 4.18 6.33
C GLY A 19 2.89 2.94 5.96
N GLU A 20 2.77 1.98 6.88
CA GLU A 20 1.95 0.77 6.70
C GLU A 20 0.46 1.08 6.55
N VAL A 21 -0.06 1.98 7.39
CA VAL A 21 -1.46 2.43 7.32
C VAL A 21 -1.73 3.16 6.01
N ILE A 22 -0.82 4.04 5.57
CA ILE A 22 -0.96 4.73 4.28
C ILE A 22 -0.95 3.70 3.14
N GLU A 23 -0.05 2.72 3.16
CA GLU A 23 -0.01 1.64 2.17
C GLU A 23 -1.34 0.89 2.10
N ALA A 24 -1.89 0.52 3.25
CA ALA A 24 -3.11 -0.27 3.34
C ALA A 24 -4.32 0.49 2.79
N PHE A 25 -4.44 1.80 3.05
CA PHE A 25 -5.67 2.55 2.77
C PHE A 25 -5.61 3.50 1.57
N LEU A 26 -4.43 3.95 1.14
CA LEU A 26 -4.35 4.99 0.10
C LEU A 26 -4.89 4.53 -1.26
N GLY A 27 -4.61 3.29 -1.66
CA GLY A 27 -5.18 2.69 -2.87
C GLY A 27 -6.71 2.73 -2.88
N THR A 28 -7.30 2.29 -1.77
CA THR A 28 -8.74 2.29 -1.52
C THR A 28 -9.32 3.72 -1.52
N ALA A 29 -8.65 4.66 -0.84
CA ALA A 29 -9.11 6.04 -0.73
C ALA A 29 -9.08 6.78 -2.07
N VAL A 30 -8.05 6.56 -2.88
CA VAL A 30 -7.94 7.15 -4.23
C VAL A 30 -9.02 6.57 -5.14
N ALA A 31 -9.26 5.26 -5.10
CA ALA A 31 -10.33 4.63 -5.86
C ALA A 31 -11.71 5.21 -5.49
N LEU A 32 -12.02 5.33 -4.20
CA LEU A 32 -13.27 5.94 -3.71
C LEU A 32 -13.44 7.38 -4.19
N LYS A 33 -12.37 8.20 -4.13
CA LYS A 33 -12.38 9.58 -4.65
C LYS A 33 -12.59 9.66 -6.16
N LYS A 34 -12.32 8.58 -6.88
CA LYS A 34 -12.41 8.49 -8.34
C LYS A 34 -13.64 7.72 -8.82
N GLY A 35 -14.60 7.47 -7.94
CA GLY A 35 -15.91 6.92 -8.29
C GLY A 35 -16.07 5.42 -8.03
N ALA A 36 -15.13 4.77 -7.33
CA ALA A 36 -15.30 3.39 -6.91
C ALA A 36 -16.45 3.26 -5.92
N SER A 37 -17.21 2.17 -6.02
CA SER A 37 -18.14 1.80 -4.96
C SER A 37 -17.42 1.33 -3.69
N LYS A 38 -18.18 1.20 -2.60
CA LYS A 38 -17.67 0.60 -1.36
C LYS A 38 -17.19 -0.84 -1.56
N TRP A 39 -17.79 -1.57 -2.49
CA TRP A 39 -17.40 -2.93 -2.83
C TRP A 39 -16.13 -2.97 -3.66
N GLY A 40 -15.99 -2.10 -4.67
CA GLY A 40 -14.74 -1.94 -5.42
C GLY A 40 -13.57 -1.55 -4.52
N ALA A 41 -13.82 -0.65 -3.57
CA ALA A 41 -12.86 -0.24 -2.54
C ALA A 41 -12.43 -1.41 -1.64
N LEU A 42 -13.39 -2.19 -1.12
CA LEU A 42 -13.10 -3.38 -0.32
C LEU A 42 -12.36 -4.45 -1.13
N GLY A 43 -12.75 -4.64 -2.38
CA GLY A 43 -12.10 -5.54 -3.33
C GLY A 43 -10.63 -5.17 -3.55
N ALA A 44 -10.34 -3.88 -3.77
CA ALA A 44 -8.97 -3.38 -3.90
C ALA A 44 -8.13 -3.63 -2.63
N PHE A 45 -8.73 -3.42 -1.46
CA PHE A 45 -8.06 -3.65 -0.18
C PHE A 45 -7.69 -5.12 0.01
N ILE A 46 -8.68 -6.03 -0.09
CA ILE A 46 -8.50 -7.46 0.12
C ILE A 46 -7.59 -8.05 -0.97
N GLY A 47 -7.88 -7.75 -2.24
CA GLY A 47 -7.09 -8.21 -3.36
C GLY A 47 -5.65 -7.71 -3.27
N GLY A 48 -5.46 -6.48 -2.82
CA GLY A 48 -4.14 -5.90 -2.61
C GLY A 48 -3.32 -6.62 -1.53
N ILE A 49 -3.95 -7.00 -0.41
CA ILE A 49 -3.29 -7.76 0.66
C ILE A 49 -3.00 -9.19 0.18
N ALA A 50 -4.00 -9.88 -0.37
CA ALA A 50 -3.85 -11.24 -0.86
C ALA A 50 -2.75 -11.34 -1.93
N GLY A 51 -2.74 -10.39 -2.87
CA GLY A 51 -1.69 -10.29 -3.88
C GLY A 51 -0.32 -10.07 -3.26
N ALA A 52 -0.17 -9.14 -2.31
CA ALA A 52 1.11 -8.90 -1.65
C ALA A 52 1.63 -10.14 -0.89
N VAL A 53 0.73 -10.85 -0.18
CA VAL A 53 1.09 -12.09 0.55
C VAL A 53 1.52 -13.19 -0.41
N LEU A 54 0.75 -13.46 -1.46
CA LEU A 54 1.08 -14.47 -2.47
C LEU A 54 2.37 -14.13 -3.21
N GLY A 55 2.54 -12.86 -3.57
CA GLY A 55 3.76 -12.36 -4.21
C GLY A 55 4.99 -12.50 -3.32
N THR A 56 4.86 -12.23 -2.02
CA THR A 56 5.96 -12.39 -1.06
C THR A 56 6.43 -13.85 -1.00
N ALA A 57 5.51 -14.81 -1.06
CA ALA A 57 5.84 -16.23 -1.05
C ALA A 57 6.60 -16.68 -2.31
N ALA A 58 6.32 -16.05 -3.46
CA ALA A 58 7.00 -16.37 -4.73
C ALA A 58 8.36 -15.67 -4.86
N LEU A 59 8.41 -14.36 -4.59
CA LEU A 59 9.61 -13.54 -4.66
C LEU A 59 9.59 -12.47 -3.57
N PRO A 60 10.39 -12.61 -2.50
CA PRO A 60 10.41 -11.63 -1.40
C PRO A 60 10.69 -10.22 -1.91
N VAL A 61 10.05 -9.22 -1.29
CA VAL A 61 10.16 -7.78 -1.60
C VAL A 61 9.59 -7.38 -2.96
N ILE A 62 10.06 -7.96 -4.07
CA ILE A 62 9.63 -7.56 -5.42
C ILE A 62 8.25 -8.13 -5.74
N GLY A 63 8.03 -9.41 -5.39
CA GLY A 63 6.75 -10.07 -5.62
C GLY A 63 5.63 -9.42 -4.82
N SER A 64 5.89 -8.98 -3.58
CA SER A 64 4.87 -8.31 -2.77
C SER A 64 4.38 -7.01 -3.39
N VAL A 65 5.28 -6.22 -3.99
CA VAL A 65 4.96 -4.96 -4.68
C VAL A 65 4.15 -5.25 -5.94
N ILE A 66 4.65 -6.13 -6.82
CA ILE A 66 4.01 -6.40 -8.12
C ILE A 66 2.64 -7.04 -7.91
N PHE A 67 2.58 -8.13 -7.16
CA PHE A 67 1.32 -8.83 -6.94
C PHE A 67 0.39 -8.03 -6.02
N GLY A 68 0.92 -7.19 -5.12
CA GLY A 68 0.11 -6.27 -4.33
C GLY A 68 -0.61 -5.21 -5.18
N LEU A 69 0.03 -4.70 -6.22
CA LEU A 69 -0.56 -3.79 -7.20
C LEU A 69 -1.59 -4.50 -8.09
N LEU A 70 -1.20 -5.65 -8.66
CA LEU A 70 -2.09 -6.45 -9.51
C LEU A 70 -3.30 -6.96 -8.75
N GLY A 71 -3.10 -7.38 -7.50
CA GLY A 71 -4.18 -7.83 -6.62
C GLY A 71 -5.14 -6.70 -6.25
N ALA A 72 -4.64 -5.48 -6.01
CA ALA A 72 -5.50 -4.33 -5.75
C ALA A 72 -6.31 -3.95 -6.99
N PHE A 73 -5.68 -3.94 -8.17
CA PHE A 73 -6.35 -3.74 -9.45
C PHE A 73 -7.44 -4.80 -9.67
N ALA A 74 -7.06 -6.07 -9.69
CA ALA A 74 -7.97 -7.18 -9.99
C ALA A 74 -9.10 -7.28 -8.96
N GLY A 75 -8.80 -7.09 -7.68
CA GLY A 75 -9.80 -7.08 -6.61
C GLY A 75 -10.84 -5.98 -6.79
N ALA A 76 -10.42 -4.76 -7.15
CA ALA A 76 -11.35 -3.67 -7.47
C ALA A 76 -12.20 -3.99 -8.71
N VAL A 77 -11.56 -4.42 -9.82
CA VAL A 77 -12.26 -4.74 -11.07
C VAL A 77 -13.31 -5.82 -10.85
N VAL A 78 -12.94 -6.92 -10.18
CA VAL A 78 -13.85 -8.05 -9.94
C VAL A 78 -15.03 -7.61 -9.06
N ALA A 79 -14.77 -6.89 -7.97
CA ALA A 79 -15.82 -6.45 -7.07
C ALA A 79 -16.79 -5.44 -7.74
N GLU A 80 -16.26 -4.49 -8.50
CA GLU A 80 -17.05 -3.49 -9.20
C GLU A 80 -17.86 -4.11 -10.36
N TYR A 81 -17.24 -5.04 -11.10
CA TYR A 81 -17.91 -5.77 -12.18
C TYR A 81 -19.05 -6.65 -11.67
N ILE A 82 -18.88 -7.31 -10.54
CA ILE A 82 -19.95 -8.12 -9.93
C ILE A 82 -21.16 -7.24 -9.59
N LEU A 83 -20.93 -6.02 -9.10
CA LEU A 83 -21.98 -5.10 -8.65
C LEU A 83 -22.70 -4.39 -9.79
N TYR A 84 -21.96 -3.83 -10.75
CA TYR A 84 -22.54 -2.99 -11.82
C TYR A 84 -22.61 -3.65 -13.19
N LYS A 85 -21.93 -4.79 -13.39
CA LYS A 85 -21.87 -5.53 -14.67
C LYS A 85 -21.37 -4.70 -15.86
N LYS A 86 -20.63 -3.62 -15.60
CA LYS A 86 -20.02 -2.74 -16.60
C LYS A 86 -18.50 -2.84 -16.51
N MET A 87 -17.90 -3.47 -17.51
CA MET A 87 -16.46 -3.75 -17.52
C MET A 87 -15.62 -2.46 -17.62
N GLU A 88 -16.07 -1.49 -18.41
CA GLU A 88 -15.35 -0.23 -18.63
C GLU A 88 -15.21 0.58 -17.33
N ASP A 89 -16.31 0.72 -16.59
CA ASP A 89 -16.32 1.36 -15.27
C ASP A 89 -15.46 0.59 -14.26
N ALA A 90 -15.54 -0.75 -14.26
CA ALA A 90 -14.77 -1.60 -13.36
C ALA A 90 -13.25 -1.48 -13.60
N ILE A 91 -12.80 -1.47 -14.86
CA ILE A 91 -11.38 -1.27 -15.22
C ILE A 91 -10.90 0.10 -14.77
N ASN A 92 -11.69 1.15 -14.98
CA ASN A 92 -11.34 2.50 -14.54
C ASN A 92 -11.18 2.56 -13.01
N VAL A 93 -12.10 1.95 -12.25
CA VAL A 93 -12.00 1.83 -10.78
C VAL A 93 -10.74 1.06 -10.36
N GLY A 94 -10.46 -0.07 -11.01
CA GLY A 94 -9.23 -0.83 -10.81
C GLY A 94 -7.97 -0.01 -11.06
N PHE A 95 -7.94 0.77 -12.14
CA PHE A 95 -6.80 1.61 -12.48
C PHE A 95 -6.52 2.67 -11.40
N TRP A 96 -7.56 3.32 -10.87
CA TRP A 96 -7.38 4.27 -9.77
C TRP A 96 -6.95 3.61 -8.45
N ALA A 97 -7.41 2.38 -8.19
CA ALA A 97 -6.90 1.59 -7.06
C ALA A 97 -5.41 1.25 -7.21
N PHE A 98 -4.99 0.86 -8.42
CA PHE A 98 -3.59 0.63 -8.77
C PHE A 98 -2.75 1.89 -8.57
N VAL A 99 -3.16 3.03 -9.15
CA VAL A 99 -2.45 4.30 -9.05
C VAL A 99 -2.33 4.75 -7.59
N GLY A 100 -3.42 4.65 -6.82
CA GLY A 100 -3.40 5.00 -5.40
C GLY A 100 -2.45 4.14 -4.59
N LYS A 101 -2.40 2.82 -4.88
CA LYS A 101 -1.49 1.90 -4.20
C LYS A 101 -0.03 2.11 -4.62
N LEU A 102 0.22 2.44 -5.87
CA LEU A 102 1.54 2.81 -6.36
C LEU A 102 2.07 4.06 -5.63
N TRP A 103 1.24 5.09 -5.48
CA TRP A 103 1.58 6.26 -4.66
C TRP A 103 1.83 5.90 -3.20
N ALA A 104 1.10 4.93 -2.66
CA ALA A 104 1.27 4.50 -1.27
C ALA A 104 2.65 3.89 -1.05
N TYR A 105 3.14 3.10 -2.01
CA TYR A 105 4.50 2.56 -1.99
C TYR A 105 5.56 3.65 -2.04
N PHE A 106 5.39 4.68 -2.88
CA PHE A 106 6.33 5.81 -2.89
C PHE A 106 6.37 6.55 -1.55
N VAL A 107 5.20 6.79 -0.93
CA VAL A 107 5.13 7.44 0.39
C VAL A 107 5.80 6.57 1.46
N LYS A 108 5.52 5.27 1.51
CA LYS A 108 6.16 4.35 2.46
C LYS A 108 7.67 4.29 2.25
N PHE A 109 8.11 4.25 1.00
CA PHE A 109 9.54 4.27 0.66
C PHE A 109 10.22 5.55 1.13
N ALA A 110 9.59 6.71 0.93
CA ALA A 110 10.11 7.99 1.42
C ALA A 110 10.21 8.03 2.97
N ILE A 111 9.17 7.54 3.67
CA ILE A 111 9.17 7.45 5.14
C ILE A 111 10.28 6.52 5.63
N ALA A 112 10.40 5.33 5.03
CA ALA A 112 11.43 4.35 5.40
C ALA A 112 12.84 4.91 5.17
N THR A 113 13.05 5.63 4.07
CA THR A 113 14.33 6.28 3.76
C THR A 113 14.63 7.40 4.77
N ALA A 114 13.65 8.23 5.13
CA ALA A 114 13.82 9.28 6.13
C ALA A 114 14.20 8.70 7.51
N VAL A 115 13.52 7.64 7.95
CA VAL A 115 13.84 6.91 9.18
C VAL A 115 15.28 6.37 9.14
N LEU A 116 15.69 5.77 8.03
CA LEU A 116 17.04 5.24 7.85
C LEU A 116 18.11 6.34 7.95
N VAL A 117 17.90 7.49 7.29
CA VAL A 117 18.83 8.63 7.34
C VAL A 117 18.96 9.17 8.77
N ILE A 118 17.83 9.38 9.47
CA ILE A 118 17.84 9.86 10.85
C ILE A 118 18.57 8.87 11.76
N PHE A 119 18.33 7.58 11.58
CA PHE A 119 19.02 6.53 12.34
C PHE A 119 20.54 6.57 12.12
N ILE A 120 21.00 6.68 10.88
CA ILE A 120 22.44 6.75 10.56
C ILE A 120 23.08 7.99 11.21
N VAL A 121 22.49 9.17 10.99
CA VAL A 121 23.00 10.44 11.54
C VAL A 121 23.07 10.37 13.06
N ARG A 122 22.06 9.78 13.72
CA ARG A 122 22.00 9.72 15.18
C ARG A 122 22.89 8.64 15.79
N SER A 123 23.13 7.55 15.09
CA SER A 123 23.99 6.46 15.59
C SER A 123 25.47 6.78 15.49
N TRP A 124 25.87 7.65 14.55
CA TRP A 124 27.26 8.04 14.30
C TRP A 124 27.64 9.40 14.91
N GLY A 125 26.67 10.17 15.39
CA GLY A 125 26.85 11.48 16.05
C GLY A 125 26.41 11.53 17.49
#